data_AF-A0A5C6EAC4-F1
#
_entry.id   AF-A0A5C6EAC4-F1
#
_cell.length_a   1.000
_cell.length_b   1.000
_cell.length_c   1.000
_cell.angle_alpha   90.00
_cell.angle_beta   90.00
_cell.angle_gamma   90.00
#
_symmetry.space_group_name_H-M   'P 1'
#
loop_
_entity.id
_entity.type
_entity.pdbx_description
1 polymer ?
#
loop_
_entity_poly.entity_id
_entity_poly.type
_entity_poly.pdbx_seq_one_letter_code
_entity_poly.pdbx_strand_id
1 'polypeptide(L)'
;MADTDLRDRVLYPLLVRAVNYYLHFLVEESDGYLHLPKTFSPEYRFAEDCSYDLDLLRWGAGRLLELAAEQGIKEPSEPLIPVWQNLKAKLVATHVNETGRMIGRDVSLTGSHRHWSHLLAIYPLRTLTPERREDRELIEWSLNHWHGFGRPMAGYSVTGGACMAALLGDGERAFDFLSRLKSYLHPNTLYSEASVLPVIETPLHGATAIQEMLLQSWGERIRVFPAVPRVWRDVQFDRLRCEGAFLVSARREHAVTTWVDVAAEVGGSVQVQPRLIDPQWSASRDGNQDGLLGDRVEMP
;
A
#
# COMPACT_ATOMS: atom_id res chain seq x y z
N MET A 1 -17.87 -6.01 -10.22
CA MET A 1 -18.45 -4.70 -10.60
C MET A 1 -17.74 -3.63 -9.79
N ALA A 2 -17.11 -2.64 -10.43
CA ALA A 2 -16.66 -1.44 -9.73
C ALA A 2 -17.90 -0.68 -9.28
N ASP A 3 -18.13 -0.62 -7.97
CA ASP A 3 -19.34 -0.06 -7.39
C ASP A 3 -19.25 1.49 -7.39
N THR A 4 -19.66 2.09 -8.51
CA THR A 4 -19.64 3.54 -8.69
C THR A 4 -20.64 4.25 -7.78
N ASP A 5 -21.75 3.62 -7.40
CA ASP A 5 -22.73 4.20 -6.46
C ASP A 5 -22.10 4.34 -5.06
N LEU A 6 -21.44 3.28 -4.56
CA LEU A 6 -20.69 3.33 -3.31
C LEU A 6 -19.55 4.37 -3.38
N ARG A 7 -18.77 4.37 -4.48
CA ARG A 7 -17.67 5.30 -4.68
C ARG A 7 -18.16 6.75 -4.63
N ASP A 8 -19.14 7.10 -5.45
CA ASP A 8 -19.51 8.50 -5.73
C ASP A 8 -20.44 9.07 -4.66
N ARG A 9 -21.29 8.25 -4.04
CA ARG A 9 -22.32 8.73 -3.09
C ARG A 9 -21.93 8.56 -1.63
N VAL A 10 -21.01 7.64 -1.32
CA VAL A 10 -20.62 7.34 0.06
C VAL A 10 -19.16 7.69 0.29
N LEU A 11 -18.24 7.10 -0.47
CA LEU A 11 -16.81 7.21 -0.20
C LEU A 11 -16.24 8.58 -0.59
N TYR A 12 -16.59 9.11 -1.76
CA TYR A 12 -16.11 10.42 -2.22
C TYR A 12 -16.54 11.55 -1.28
N PRO A 13 -17.84 11.70 -0.90
CA PRO A 13 -18.24 12.74 0.05
C PRO A 13 -17.63 12.57 1.45
N LEU A 14 -17.41 11.33 1.89
CA LEU A 14 -16.73 11.06 3.16
C LEU A 14 -15.27 11.53 3.13
N LEU A 15 -14.55 11.22 2.05
CA LEU A 15 -13.16 11.63 1.87
C LEU A 15 -13.03 13.15 1.75
N VAL A 16 -13.95 13.82 1.03
CA VAL A 16 -14.02 15.28 0.96
C VAL A 16 -14.08 15.87 2.37
N ARG A 17 -14.99 15.37 3.21
CA ARG A 17 -15.14 15.84 4.61
C ARG A 17 -13.88 15.56 5.44
N ALA A 18 -13.29 14.38 5.31
CA ALA A 18 -12.11 13.98 6.08
C ALA A 18 -10.88 14.84 5.75
N VAL A 19 -10.60 15.05 4.46
CA VAL A 19 -9.46 15.88 4.00
C VAL A 19 -9.68 17.34 4.36
N ASN A 20 -10.90 17.87 4.16
CA ASN A 20 -11.16 19.28 4.42
C ASN A 20 -11.12 19.63 5.91
N TYR A 21 -11.43 18.68 6.79
CA TYR A 21 -11.27 18.90 8.23
C TYR A 21 -9.82 19.27 8.59
N TYR A 22 -8.84 18.64 7.94
CA TYR A 22 -7.42 18.91 8.19
C TYR A 22 -6.97 20.29 7.69
N LEU A 23 -7.66 20.89 6.72
CA LEU A 23 -7.31 22.22 6.19
C LEU A 23 -7.34 23.31 7.27
N HIS A 24 -8.16 23.12 8.32
CA HIS A 24 -8.24 24.06 9.44
C HIS A 24 -7.02 24.07 10.35
N PHE A 25 -6.16 23.05 10.27
CA PHE A 25 -4.95 22.95 11.08
C PHE A 25 -3.71 23.40 10.34
N LEU A 26 -3.75 23.48 9.01
CA LEU A 26 -2.57 23.81 8.21
C LEU A 26 -2.18 25.27 8.39
N VAL A 27 -0.89 25.49 8.56
CA VAL A 27 -0.30 26.83 8.64
C VAL A 27 0.75 26.94 7.55
N GLU A 28 0.69 28.00 6.75
CA GLU A 28 1.76 28.33 5.81
C GLU A 28 2.91 28.98 6.60
N GLU A 29 4.10 28.39 6.57
CA GLU A 29 5.29 28.92 7.24
C GLU A 29 6.13 29.79 6.30
N SER A 30 7.21 30.39 6.82
CA SER A 30 8.08 31.31 6.06
C SER A 30 8.82 30.67 4.89
N ASP A 31 8.89 29.34 4.85
CA ASP A 31 9.46 28.58 3.74
C ASP A 31 8.48 28.40 2.57
N GLY A 32 7.23 28.85 2.72
CA GLY A 32 6.18 28.80 1.70
C GLY A 32 5.44 27.47 1.62
N TYR A 33 5.69 26.54 2.54
CA TYR A 33 4.99 25.26 2.63
C TYR A 33 3.90 25.29 3.71
N LEU A 34 2.93 24.40 3.54
CA LEU A 34 1.87 24.12 4.51
C LEU A 34 2.36 23.05 5.48
N HIS A 35 2.36 23.39 6.77
CA HIS A 35 2.80 22.55 7.86
C HIS A 35 1.64 22.17 8.78
N LEU A 36 1.80 21.05 9.47
CA LEU A 36 0.89 20.63 10.53
C LEU A 36 1.47 20.97 11.89
N PRO A 37 0.63 21.47 12.81
CA PRO A 37 1.05 21.70 14.18
C PRO A 37 1.36 20.37 14.86
N LYS A 38 1.82 20.44 16.09
CA LYS A 38 2.15 19.28 16.90
C LYS A 38 0.94 18.34 17.04
N THR A 39 1.07 17.16 16.44
CA THR A 39 0.11 16.04 16.48
C THR A 39 0.78 14.83 17.14
N PHE A 40 0.08 13.70 17.26
CA PHE A 40 0.58 12.52 17.97
C PHE A 40 0.75 11.34 17.01
N SER A 41 1.99 10.90 16.79
CA SER A 41 2.24 9.64 16.11
C SER A 41 1.73 8.50 17.01
N PRO A 42 0.81 7.65 16.51
CA PRO A 42 0.13 6.64 17.31
C PRO A 42 1.03 5.89 18.30
N GLU A 43 0.74 6.14 19.57
CA GLU A 43 1.39 5.55 20.75
C GLU A 43 2.91 5.69 20.84
N TYR A 44 3.49 6.62 20.09
CA TYR A 44 4.91 6.91 20.15
C TYR A 44 5.17 8.24 20.85
N ARG A 45 5.05 9.35 20.12
CA ARG A 45 5.41 10.70 20.58
C ARG A 45 4.64 11.76 19.81
N PHE A 46 4.55 12.95 20.41
CA PHE A 46 4.12 14.13 19.70
C PHE A 46 5.23 14.69 18.81
N ALA A 47 4.88 15.13 17.61
CA ALA A 47 5.76 15.87 16.70
C ALA A 47 4.95 16.87 15.86
N GLU A 48 5.57 17.97 15.46
CA GLU A 48 5.06 18.76 14.33
C GLU A 48 5.26 17.96 13.04
N ASP A 49 4.46 18.23 12.01
CA ASP A 49 4.59 17.54 10.72
C ASP A 49 4.67 16.01 10.87
N CYS A 50 3.82 15.43 11.74
CA CYS A 50 3.81 13.97 11.93
C CYS A 50 3.65 13.27 10.58
N SER A 51 4.60 12.39 10.25
CA SER A 51 4.62 11.66 8.98
C SER A 51 3.32 10.88 8.77
N TYR A 52 2.72 10.38 9.85
CA TYR A 52 1.40 9.73 9.85
C TYR A 52 0.31 10.62 9.23
N ASP A 53 0.15 11.85 9.74
CA ASP A 53 -0.85 12.79 9.28
C ASP A 53 -0.52 13.34 7.88
N LEU A 54 0.75 13.66 7.62
CA LEU A 54 1.18 14.15 6.31
C LEU A 54 0.95 13.11 5.20
N ASP A 55 1.26 11.83 5.46
CA ASP A 55 1.08 10.76 4.48
C ASP A 55 -0.41 10.55 4.15
N LEU A 56 -1.27 10.53 5.18
CA LEU A 56 -2.72 10.40 5.02
C LEU A 56 -3.33 11.59 4.28
N LEU A 57 -2.91 12.81 4.62
CA LEU A 57 -3.41 14.02 3.99
C LEU A 57 -2.98 14.11 2.52
N ARG A 58 -1.73 13.75 2.22
CA ARG A 58 -1.20 13.69 0.86
C ARG A 58 -1.92 12.64 0.02
N TRP A 59 -2.12 11.45 0.57
CA TRP A 59 -2.88 10.39 -0.08
C TRP A 59 -4.33 10.82 -0.33
N GLY A 60 -5.00 11.38 0.68
CA GLY A 60 -6.41 11.79 0.59
C GLY A 60 -6.63 12.89 -0.45
N ALA A 61 -5.79 13.93 -0.45
CA ALA A 61 -5.87 15.00 -1.44
C ALA A 61 -5.59 14.49 -2.86
N GLY A 62 -4.58 13.62 -3.03
CA GLY A 62 -4.29 12.96 -4.31
C GLY A 62 -5.48 12.16 -4.82
N ARG A 63 -6.08 11.34 -3.95
CA ARG A 63 -7.22 10.49 -4.29
C ARG A 63 -8.47 11.29 -4.63
N LEU A 64 -8.73 12.42 -3.97
CA LEU A 64 -9.83 13.32 -4.33
C LEU A 64 -9.67 13.91 -5.73
N LEU A 65 -8.44 14.29 -6.11
CA LEU A 65 -8.16 14.79 -7.45
C LEU A 65 -8.30 13.71 -8.52
N GLU A 66 -7.84 12.49 -8.25
CA GLU A 66 -8.04 11.33 -9.12
C GLU A 66 -9.54 11.03 -9.33
N LEU A 67 -10.31 10.93 -8.23
CA LEU A 67 -11.74 10.65 -8.28
C LEU A 67 -12.54 11.76 -8.98
N ALA A 68 -12.16 13.03 -8.79
CA ALA A 68 -12.77 14.14 -9.51
C ALA A 68 -12.51 14.05 -11.01
N ALA A 69 -11.29 13.71 -11.42
CA ALA A 69 -10.93 13.52 -12.82
C ALA A 69 -11.67 12.33 -13.45
N GLU A 70 -11.75 11.19 -12.76
CA GLU A 70 -12.51 10.00 -13.20
C GLU A 70 -14.00 10.30 -13.43
N GLN A 71 -14.60 11.14 -12.58
CA GLN A 71 -16.00 11.55 -12.70
C GLN A 71 -16.21 12.71 -13.68
N GLY A 72 -15.13 13.30 -14.23
CA GLY A 72 -15.20 14.50 -15.07
C GLY A 72 -15.66 15.77 -14.32
N ILE A 73 -15.57 15.77 -12.98
CA ILE A 73 -15.92 16.91 -12.13
C ILE A 73 -14.85 18.01 -12.29
N LYS A 74 -15.31 19.25 -12.46
CA LYS A 74 -14.45 20.43 -12.63
C LYS A 74 -14.80 21.53 -11.64
N GLU A 75 -13.95 22.54 -11.58
CA GLU A 75 -14.00 23.64 -10.59
C GLU A 75 -15.36 24.35 -10.44
N PRO A 76 -16.23 24.53 -11.47
CA PRO A 76 -17.56 25.09 -11.22
C PRO A 76 -18.47 24.15 -10.40
N SER A 77 -18.26 22.84 -10.48
CA SER A 77 -19.05 21.81 -9.80
C SER A 77 -18.44 21.38 -8.47
N GLU A 78 -17.13 21.48 -8.33
CA GLU A 78 -16.40 21.23 -7.08
C GLU A 78 -15.35 22.34 -6.87
N PRO A 79 -15.70 23.40 -6.12
CA PRO A 79 -14.82 24.55 -5.90
C PRO A 79 -13.61 24.24 -5.00
N LEU A 80 -13.53 23.04 -4.41
CA LEU A 80 -12.39 22.63 -3.59
C LEU A 80 -11.24 22.01 -4.38
N ILE A 81 -11.43 21.71 -5.68
CA ILE A 81 -10.36 21.16 -6.54
C ILE A 81 -9.08 22.04 -6.48
N PRO A 82 -9.13 23.37 -6.63
CA PRO A 82 -7.94 24.22 -6.49
C PRO A 82 -7.29 24.17 -5.11
N VAL A 83 -8.10 23.98 -4.06
CA VAL A 83 -7.61 23.85 -2.68
C VAL A 83 -6.82 22.55 -2.51
N TRP A 84 -7.33 21.43 -3.03
CA TRP A 84 -6.62 20.15 -2.99
C TRP A 84 -5.36 20.15 -3.88
N GLN A 85 -5.39 20.85 -5.02
CA GLN A 85 -4.21 21.06 -5.85
C GLN A 85 -3.13 21.85 -5.09
N ASN A 86 -3.52 22.96 -4.45
CA ASN A 86 -2.61 23.76 -3.63
C ASN A 86 -2.06 22.96 -2.45
N LEU A 87 -2.91 22.17 -1.78
CA LEU A 87 -2.49 21.26 -0.71
C LEU A 87 -1.44 20.27 -1.22
N LYS A 88 -1.68 19.59 -2.35
CA LYS A 88 -0.72 18.64 -2.92
C LYS A 88 0.62 19.31 -3.29
N ALA A 89 0.57 20.55 -3.78
CA ALA A 89 1.74 21.31 -4.20
C ALA A 89 2.54 21.90 -3.03
N LYS A 90 1.87 22.36 -1.98
CA LYS A 90 2.49 23.09 -0.86
C LYS A 90 2.60 22.29 0.44
N LEU A 91 1.99 21.12 0.58
CA LEU A 91 2.16 20.32 1.80
C LEU A 91 3.64 19.94 1.96
N VAL A 92 4.22 20.26 3.11
CA VAL A 92 5.62 19.97 3.43
C VAL A 92 5.96 18.49 3.18
N ALA A 93 7.18 18.23 2.70
CA ALA A 93 7.69 16.87 2.58
C ALA A 93 7.83 16.22 3.96
N THR A 94 7.61 14.91 4.03
CA THR A 94 7.89 14.17 5.28
C THR A 94 9.39 14.20 5.58
N HIS A 95 9.72 14.38 6.85
CA HIS A 95 11.11 14.51 7.30
C HIS A 95 11.87 13.17 7.20
N VAL A 96 13.11 13.24 6.73
CA VAL A 96 14.00 12.08 6.55
C VAL A 96 15.39 12.43 7.07
N ASN A 97 16.12 11.43 7.57
CA ASN A 97 17.51 11.57 8.01
C ASN A 97 18.31 10.28 7.74
N GLU A 98 19.49 10.14 8.37
CA GLU A 98 20.37 8.98 8.23
C GLU A 98 19.76 7.65 8.67
N THR A 99 18.64 7.68 9.40
CA THR A 99 17.88 6.50 9.83
C THR A 99 16.66 6.19 8.96
N GLY A 100 16.45 6.96 7.89
CA GLY A 100 15.29 6.86 7.00
C GLY A 100 14.18 7.85 7.35
N ARG A 101 12.92 7.44 7.21
CA ARG A 101 11.75 8.29 7.51
C ARG A 101 11.64 8.58 9.00
N MET A 102 11.42 9.85 9.34
CA MET A 102 11.26 10.32 10.72
C MET A 102 9.79 10.25 11.16
N ILE A 103 9.56 10.36 12.48
CA ILE A 103 8.20 10.41 13.06
C ILE A 103 7.49 11.72 12.71
N GLY A 104 8.26 12.81 12.69
CA GLY A 104 7.84 14.17 12.33
C GLY A 104 9.05 15.11 12.42
N ARG A 105 8.82 16.42 12.31
CA ARG A 105 9.89 17.43 12.37
C ARG A 105 10.75 17.23 13.62
N ASP A 106 12.06 17.06 13.43
CA ASP A 106 13.06 16.86 14.49
C ASP A 106 12.82 15.67 15.44
N VAL A 107 11.94 14.72 15.08
CA VAL A 107 11.64 13.54 15.90
C VAL A 107 11.94 12.25 15.14
N SER A 108 13.06 11.60 15.48
CA SER A 108 13.42 10.27 14.95
C SER A 108 12.77 9.14 15.73
N LEU A 109 12.62 7.98 15.09
CA LEU A 109 12.41 6.73 15.81
C LEU A 109 13.72 6.37 16.54
N THR A 110 13.69 6.32 17.87
CA THR A 110 14.86 6.12 18.73
C THR A 110 14.83 4.81 19.52
N GLY A 111 13.82 3.98 19.30
CA GLY A 111 13.66 2.71 20.00
C GLY A 111 12.64 1.81 19.34
N SER A 112 12.63 0.54 19.76
CA SER A 112 11.64 -0.45 19.32
C SER A 112 10.22 0.07 19.59
N HIS A 113 9.40 0.14 18.54
CA HIS A 113 7.99 0.55 18.64
C HIS A 113 7.13 -0.29 17.72
N ARG A 114 5.98 -0.75 18.21
CA ARG A 114 5.17 -1.75 17.49
C ARG A 114 4.43 -1.20 16.27
N HIS A 115 4.20 0.11 16.23
CA HIS A 115 3.51 0.79 15.14
C HIS A 115 4.50 1.31 14.09
N TRP A 116 4.12 1.24 12.82
CA TRP A 116 4.86 1.80 11.68
C TRP A 116 4.20 3.06 11.10
N SER A 117 3.57 3.87 11.95
CA SER A 117 2.79 5.05 11.54
C SER A 117 3.56 6.04 10.66
N HIS A 118 4.88 6.15 10.83
CA HIS A 118 5.76 6.98 10.02
C HIS A 118 6.11 6.40 8.64
N LEU A 119 5.70 5.14 8.39
CA LEU A 119 5.97 4.38 7.17
C LEU A 119 4.69 4.13 6.36
N LEU A 120 3.57 4.82 6.65
CA LEU A 120 2.31 4.61 5.95
C LEU A 120 2.40 4.89 4.45
N ALA A 121 3.20 5.88 4.03
CA ALA A 121 3.49 6.10 2.62
C ALA A 121 4.02 4.86 1.90
N ILE A 122 4.77 4.00 2.61
CA ILE A 122 5.30 2.74 2.08
C ILE A 122 4.18 1.71 2.03
N TYR A 123 3.57 1.44 3.18
CA TYR A 123 2.47 0.48 3.30
C TYR A 123 1.50 0.87 4.41
N PRO A 124 0.18 0.88 4.16
CA PRO A 124 -0.49 0.37 2.97
C PRO A 124 -0.74 1.42 1.87
N LEU A 125 -0.37 2.70 2.06
CA LEU A 125 -0.79 3.76 1.13
C LEU A 125 -0.10 3.68 -0.24
N ARG A 126 1.12 3.13 -0.28
CA ARG A 126 1.93 2.98 -1.50
C ARG A 126 2.10 4.29 -2.29
N THR A 127 2.17 5.42 -1.58
CA THR A 127 2.55 6.72 -2.17
C THR A 127 4.08 6.85 -2.29
N LEU A 128 4.83 6.00 -1.58
CA LEU A 128 6.26 5.79 -1.71
C LEU A 128 6.51 4.32 -2.10
N THR A 129 6.95 4.08 -3.34
CA THR A 129 7.12 2.73 -3.91
C THR A 129 8.55 2.51 -4.39
N PRO A 130 9.03 1.25 -4.48
CA PRO A 130 10.42 0.96 -4.81
C PRO A 130 10.72 0.93 -6.32
N GLU A 131 9.85 1.58 -7.13
CA GLU A 131 10.04 1.70 -8.58
C GLU A 131 11.21 2.63 -8.91
N ARG A 132 11.43 3.69 -8.11
CA ARG A 132 12.63 4.53 -8.20
C ARG A 132 13.70 4.01 -7.25
N ARG A 133 14.96 4.07 -7.69
CA ARG A 133 16.09 3.58 -6.90
C ARG A 133 16.24 4.33 -5.58
N GLU A 134 16.11 5.66 -5.58
CA GLU A 134 16.23 6.47 -4.37
C GLU A 134 15.11 6.14 -3.37
N ASP A 135 13.89 5.91 -3.85
CA ASP A 135 12.76 5.52 -3.00
C ASP A 135 12.95 4.12 -2.41
N ARG A 136 13.46 3.17 -3.21
CA ARG A 136 13.81 1.83 -2.74
C ARG A 136 14.84 1.90 -1.61
N GLU A 137 15.92 2.65 -1.79
CA GLU A 137 16.97 2.84 -0.78
C GLU A 137 16.37 3.41 0.52
N LEU A 138 15.50 4.43 0.43
CA LEU A 138 14.81 5.01 1.59
C LEU A 138 13.87 4.00 2.30
N ILE A 139 13.11 3.21 1.53
CA ILE A 139 12.23 2.16 2.08
C ILE A 139 13.05 1.11 2.82
N GLU A 140 14.13 0.62 2.21
CA GLU A 140 15.01 -0.38 2.79
C GLU A 140 15.66 0.12 4.09
N TRP A 141 16.19 1.34 4.10
CA TRP A 141 16.75 1.95 5.31
C TRP A 141 15.71 2.13 6.40
N SER A 142 14.52 2.65 6.08
CA SER A 142 13.46 2.88 7.07
C SER A 142 12.97 1.57 7.68
N LEU A 143 12.81 0.52 6.86
CA LEU A 143 12.41 -0.81 7.32
C LEU A 143 13.49 -1.48 8.18
N ASN A 144 14.77 -1.34 7.78
CA ASN A 144 15.92 -1.83 8.55
C ASN A 144 16.00 -1.15 9.92
N HIS A 145 15.82 0.17 9.96
CA HIS A 145 15.86 0.93 11.20
C HIS A 145 14.72 0.54 12.14
N TRP A 146 13.48 0.48 11.65
CA TRP A 146 12.32 0.11 12.46
C TRP A 146 12.47 -1.27 13.12
N HIS A 147 12.96 -2.27 12.39
CA HIS A 147 13.21 -3.61 12.91
C HIS A 147 14.62 -3.82 13.52
N GLY A 148 15.46 -2.78 13.55
CA GLY A 148 16.88 -2.86 13.93
C GLY A 148 17.16 -2.84 15.42
N PHE A 149 16.15 -2.55 16.26
CA PHE A 149 16.34 -2.38 17.72
C PHE A 149 16.48 -3.68 18.53
N GLY A 150 16.38 -4.85 17.89
CA GLY A 150 16.65 -6.16 18.49
C GLY A 150 15.68 -6.64 19.58
N ARG A 151 14.71 -5.82 20.00
CA ARG A 151 13.66 -6.21 20.96
C ARG A 151 12.44 -6.78 20.22
N PRO A 152 11.81 -7.86 20.73
CA PRO A 152 10.54 -8.34 20.20
C PRO A 152 9.47 -7.24 20.25
N MET A 153 8.74 -7.08 19.16
CA MET A 153 7.57 -6.20 19.05
C MET A 153 6.27 -7.03 19.11
N ALA A 154 5.12 -6.41 18.85
CA ALA A 154 3.86 -7.14 18.69
C ALA A 154 3.86 -7.99 17.40
N GLY A 155 2.99 -9.01 17.35
CA GLY A 155 2.85 -9.87 16.16
C GLY A 155 2.45 -9.07 14.92
N TYR A 156 1.64 -8.01 15.10
CA TYR A 156 1.26 -7.11 14.01
C TYR A 156 2.47 -6.45 13.34
N SER A 157 3.51 -6.09 14.10
CA SER A 157 4.71 -5.45 13.57
C SER A 157 5.47 -6.33 12.58
N VAL A 158 5.56 -7.65 12.83
CA VAL A 158 6.24 -8.56 11.89
C VAL A 158 5.42 -8.74 10.62
N THR A 159 4.10 -8.71 10.68
CA THR A 159 3.27 -8.75 9.47
C THR A 159 3.38 -7.47 8.63
N GLY A 160 3.53 -6.30 9.26
CA GLY A 160 3.87 -5.04 8.56
C GLY A 160 5.22 -5.11 7.85
N GLY A 161 6.24 -5.60 8.55
CA GLY A 161 7.56 -5.84 7.96
C GLY A 161 7.52 -6.82 6.78
N ALA A 162 6.71 -7.88 6.86
CA ALA A 162 6.50 -8.83 5.77
C ALA A 162 5.89 -8.16 4.53
N CYS A 163 4.85 -7.32 4.71
CA CYS A 163 4.22 -6.59 3.60
C CYS A 163 5.20 -5.59 2.93
N MET A 164 5.99 -4.86 3.72
CA MET A 164 6.98 -3.91 3.17
C MET A 164 8.14 -4.63 2.47
N ALA A 165 8.61 -5.77 3.00
CA ALA A 165 9.58 -6.61 2.31
C ALA A 165 9.01 -7.21 1.02
N ALA A 166 7.73 -7.60 1.02
CA ALA A 166 7.04 -8.06 -0.18
C ALA A 166 6.91 -6.94 -1.23
N LEU A 167 6.62 -5.71 -0.80
CA LEU A 167 6.61 -4.54 -1.68
C LEU A 167 7.98 -4.30 -2.34
N LEU A 168 9.08 -4.53 -1.61
CA LEU A 168 10.45 -4.46 -2.13
C LEU A 168 10.80 -5.59 -3.11
N GLY A 169 9.98 -6.64 -3.21
CA GLY A 169 10.27 -7.86 -3.97
C GLY A 169 11.21 -8.83 -3.24
N ASP A 170 11.47 -8.62 -1.95
CA ASP A 170 12.35 -9.47 -1.14
C ASP A 170 11.54 -10.58 -0.46
N GLY A 171 11.31 -11.67 -1.21
CA GLY A 171 10.52 -12.80 -0.74
C GLY A 171 11.13 -13.56 0.44
N GLU A 172 12.46 -13.58 0.55
CA GLU A 172 13.14 -14.26 1.66
C GLU A 172 12.94 -13.49 2.97
N ARG A 173 13.11 -12.17 2.92
CA ARG A 173 12.89 -11.32 4.08
C ARG A 173 11.41 -11.24 4.46
N ALA A 174 10.52 -11.19 3.46
CA ALA A 174 9.08 -11.26 3.71
C ALA A 174 8.71 -12.56 4.44
N PHE A 175 9.28 -13.69 4.01
CA PHE A 175 9.09 -14.98 4.66
C PHE A 175 9.70 -15.07 6.06
N ASP A 176 10.87 -14.48 6.32
CA ASP A 176 11.45 -14.40 7.66
C ASP A 176 10.50 -13.66 8.62
N PHE A 177 10.06 -12.46 8.23
CA PHE A 177 9.11 -11.68 9.01
C PHE A 177 7.80 -12.44 9.26
N LEU A 178 7.22 -13.04 8.21
CA LEU A 178 5.99 -13.84 8.33
C LEU A 178 6.19 -15.07 9.22
N SER A 179 7.33 -15.76 9.13
CA SER A 179 7.62 -16.95 9.93
C SER A 179 7.68 -16.64 11.43
N ARG A 180 8.16 -15.43 11.78
CA ARG A 180 8.16 -14.94 13.17
C ARG A 180 6.76 -14.75 13.73
N LEU A 181 5.72 -14.56 12.90
CA LEU A 181 4.34 -14.45 13.40
C LEU A 181 3.94 -15.70 14.18
N LYS A 182 4.43 -16.89 13.78
CA LYS A 182 4.05 -18.16 14.40
C LYS A 182 4.31 -18.21 15.91
N SER A 183 5.36 -17.55 16.41
CA SER A 183 5.64 -17.51 17.85
C SER A 183 4.66 -16.65 18.66
N TYR A 184 3.83 -15.86 17.99
CA TYR A 184 2.79 -15.03 18.60
C TYR A 184 1.41 -15.69 18.58
N LEU A 185 1.21 -16.73 17.77
CA LEU A 185 -0.09 -17.37 17.58
C LEU A 185 -0.32 -18.46 18.62
N HIS A 186 -1.54 -18.52 19.14
CA HIS A 186 -2.05 -19.63 19.93
C HIS A 186 -2.27 -20.88 19.07
N PRO A 187 -2.42 -22.09 19.66
CA PRO A 187 -2.69 -23.31 18.90
C PRO A 187 -3.92 -23.26 18.00
N ASN A 188 -4.90 -22.41 18.33
CA ASN A 188 -6.11 -22.16 17.53
C ASN A 188 -5.90 -21.05 16.48
N THR A 189 -4.66 -20.63 16.21
CA THR A 189 -4.25 -19.57 15.28
C THR A 189 -4.70 -18.15 15.65
N LEU A 190 -5.37 -17.97 16.79
CA LEU A 190 -5.68 -16.64 17.31
C LEU A 190 -4.43 -15.98 17.90
N TYR A 191 -4.50 -14.66 18.06
CA TYR A 191 -3.44 -13.85 18.61
C TYR A 191 -3.92 -13.12 19.88
N SER A 192 -3.02 -12.91 20.84
CA SER A 192 -3.26 -12.00 21.95
C SER A 192 -2.06 -11.07 22.16
N GLU A 193 -2.35 -9.79 22.30
CA GLU A 193 -1.36 -8.81 22.72
C GLU A 193 -1.23 -8.84 24.26
N ALA A 194 -0.03 -8.54 24.76
CA ALA A 194 0.28 -8.61 26.19
C ALA A 194 -0.15 -9.94 26.87
N SER A 195 -0.10 -11.05 26.12
CA SER A 195 -0.47 -12.42 26.51
C SER A 195 -1.96 -12.69 26.81
N VAL A 196 -2.79 -11.66 27.02
CA VAL A 196 -4.17 -11.84 27.51
C VAL A 196 -5.23 -11.05 26.73
N LEU A 197 -4.83 -10.06 25.94
CA LEU A 197 -5.78 -9.21 25.22
C LEU A 197 -6.00 -9.78 23.82
N PRO A 198 -7.16 -10.39 23.52
CA PRO A 198 -7.41 -10.96 22.21
C PRO A 198 -7.46 -9.85 21.16
N VAL A 199 -6.71 -10.03 20.06
CA VAL A 199 -6.61 -9.06 18.98
C VAL A 199 -6.74 -9.81 17.65
N ILE A 200 -7.79 -9.50 16.89
CA ILE A 200 -8.15 -10.22 15.66
C ILE A 200 -7.41 -9.69 14.41
N GLU A 201 -6.90 -8.46 14.45
CA GLU A 201 -6.27 -7.82 13.29
C GLU A 201 -4.96 -8.50 12.87
N THR A 202 -4.19 -9.04 13.82
CA THR A 202 -2.87 -9.63 13.54
C THR A 202 -2.93 -10.89 12.68
N PRO A 203 -3.76 -11.93 12.97
CA PRO A 203 -3.88 -13.08 12.08
C PRO A 203 -4.43 -12.71 10.70
N LEU A 204 -5.39 -11.77 10.64
CA LEU A 204 -5.94 -11.28 9.36
C LEU A 204 -4.86 -10.58 8.53
N HIS A 205 -4.04 -9.74 9.16
CA HIS A 205 -2.92 -9.09 8.49
C HIS A 205 -1.78 -10.06 8.13
N GLY A 206 -1.63 -11.16 8.86
CA GLY A 206 -0.78 -12.29 8.45
C GLY A 206 -1.26 -12.94 7.16
N ALA A 207 -2.58 -13.10 6.98
CA ALA A 207 -3.16 -13.54 5.71
C ALA A 207 -2.95 -12.51 4.60
N THR A 208 -3.07 -11.22 4.90
CA THR A 208 -2.72 -10.14 3.95
C THR A 208 -1.26 -10.22 3.53
N ALA A 209 -0.31 -10.42 4.46
CA ALA A 209 1.10 -10.55 4.13
C ALA A 209 1.38 -11.72 3.17
N ILE A 210 0.70 -12.86 3.35
CA ILE A 210 0.76 -13.97 2.38
C ILE A 210 0.25 -13.50 1.02
N GLN A 211 -0.90 -12.82 0.96
CA GLN A 211 -1.44 -12.32 -0.31
C GLN A 211 -0.49 -11.33 -0.98
N GLU A 212 0.12 -10.40 -0.23
CA GLU A 212 1.10 -9.42 -0.73
C GLU A 212 2.37 -10.09 -1.30
N MET A 213 2.76 -11.26 -0.80
CA MET A 213 3.85 -12.06 -1.37
C MET A 213 3.46 -12.76 -2.69
N LEU A 214 2.17 -13.10 -2.84
CA LEU A 214 1.62 -13.85 -3.96
C LEU A 214 1.11 -12.96 -5.10
N LEU A 215 0.51 -11.82 -4.79
CA LEU A 215 -0.18 -10.97 -5.75
C LEU A 215 -0.26 -9.54 -5.21
N GLN A 216 0.18 -8.58 -6.03
CA GLN A 216 0.03 -7.15 -5.74
C GLN A 216 -0.62 -6.46 -6.93
N SER A 217 -1.56 -5.55 -6.68
CA SER A 217 -2.14 -4.68 -7.71
C SER A 217 -2.08 -3.24 -7.24
N TRP A 218 -1.14 -2.49 -7.79
CA TRP A 218 -0.95 -1.07 -7.50
C TRP A 218 -0.16 -0.41 -8.63
N GLY A 219 -0.43 0.88 -8.85
CA GLY A 219 0.21 1.66 -9.92
C GLY A 219 -0.11 1.11 -11.30
N GLU A 220 -1.40 0.80 -11.55
CA GLU A 220 -1.92 0.24 -12.82
C GLU A 220 -1.27 -1.09 -13.24
N ARG A 221 -0.65 -1.78 -12.28
CA ARG A 221 0.12 -2.98 -12.52
C ARG A 221 -0.22 -4.10 -11.54
N ILE A 222 -0.49 -5.27 -12.09
CA ILE A 222 -0.60 -6.55 -11.39
C ILE A 222 0.78 -7.21 -11.38
N ARG A 223 1.28 -7.56 -10.20
CA ARG A 223 2.53 -8.31 -9.99
C ARG A 223 2.16 -9.66 -9.39
N VAL A 224 2.45 -10.73 -10.12
CA VAL A 224 2.19 -12.12 -9.76
C VAL A 224 3.47 -12.74 -9.21
N PHE A 225 3.36 -13.35 -8.04
CA PHE A 225 4.46 -13.87 -7.24
C PHE A 225 5.61 -12.85 -7.00
N PRO A 226 5.32 -11.59 -6.63
CA PRO A 226 6.33 -10.53 -6.53
C PRO A 226 7.40 -10.82 -5.47
N ALA A 227 7.06 -11.58 -4.43
CA ALA A 227 7.96 -11.83 -3.29
C ALA A 227 7.74 -13.24 -2.71
N VAL A 228 7.72 -14.25 -3.57
CA VAL A 228 7.66 -15.66 -3.13
C VAL A 228 9.06 -16.14 -2.72
N PRO A 229 9.25 -16.69 -1.50
CA PRO A 229 10.53 -17.23 -1.06
C PRO A 229 10.88 -18.51 -1.80
N ARG A 230 12.17 -18.84 -1.88
CA ARG A 230 12.69 -20.05 -2.54
C ARG A 230 12.14 -21.35 -1.95
N VAL A 231 11.80 -21.34 -0.66
CA VAL A 231 11.23 -22.51 0.01
C VAL A 231 9.82 -22.84 -0.50
N TRP A 232 9.08 -21.86 -1.02
CA TRP A 232 7.77 -22.05 -1.66
C TRP A 232 7.98 -22.39 -3.14
N ARG A 233 8.45 -23.61 -3.41
CA ARG A 233 8.75 -24.06 -4.77
C ARG A 233 7.49 -24.16 -5.63
N ASP A 234 6.43 -24.67 -5.05
CA ASP A 234 5.15 -24.93 -5.72
C ASP A 234 4.06 -24.12 -5.02
N VAL A 235 3.40 -23.24 -5.77
CA VAL A 235 2.42 -22.29 -5.26
C VAL A 235 1.30 -22.13 -6.27
N GLN A 236 0.06 -22.09 -5.80
CA GLN A 236 -1.07 -21.75 -6.65
C GLN A 236 -2.07 -20.91 -5.86
N PHE A 237 -2.76 -20.02 -6.57
CA PHE A 237 -3.94 -19.33 -6.05
C PHE A 237 -4.99 -19.23 -7.15
N ASP A 238 -6.25 -19.12 -6.71
CA ASP A 238 -7.39 -19.03 -7.61
C ASP A 238 -8.19 -17.75 -7.31
N ARG A 239 -8.42 -16.96 -8.36
CA ARG A 239 -9.34 -15.83 -8.43
C ARG A 239 -9.18 -14.80 -7.30
N LEU A 240 -7.94 -14.48 -6.97
CA LEU A 240 -7.65 -13.34 -6.09
C LEU A 240 -8.01 -12.03 -6.81
N ARG A 241 -8.52 -11.05 -6.05
CA ARG A 241 -8.99 -9.76 -6.58
C ARG A 241 -7.85 -8.74 -6.67
N CYS A 242 -7.83 -8.01 -7.77
CA CYS A 242 -6.93 -6.90 -8.03
C CYS A 242 -7.70 -5.58 -8.25
N GLU A 243 -7.02 -4.45 -8.03
CA GLU A 243 -7.48 -3.12 -8.45
C GLU A 243 -7.96 -3.13 -9.90
N GLY A 244 -9.05 -2.42 -10.23
CA GLY A 244 -9.67 -2.46 -11.56
C GLY A 244 -10.66 -3.61 -11.76
N ALA A 245 -10.99 -4.38 -10.70
CA ALA A 245 -11.89 -5.53 -10.76
C ALA A 245 -11.40 -6.65 -11.69
N PHE A 246 -10.08 -6.86 -11.71
CA PHE A 246 -9.48 -8.06 -12.27
C PHE A 246 -9.49 -9.20 -11.24
N LEU A 247 -9.73 -10.41 -11.72
CA LEU A 247 -9.51 -11.66 -10.99
C LEU A 247 -8.28 -12.34 -11.58
N VAL A 248 -7.38 -12.76 -10.71
CA VAL A 248 -6.14 -13.42 -11.12
C VAL A 248 -6.07 -14.80 -10.48
N SER A 249 -5.77 -15.80 -11.30
CA SER A 249 -5.32 -17.12 -10.86
C SER A 249 -3.92 -17.34 -11.39
N ALA A 250 -3.07 -18.03 -10.65
CA ALA A 250 -1.73 -18.33 -11.14
C ALA A 250 -1.16 -19.58 -10.48
N ARG A 251 -0.22 -20.22 -11.18
CA ARG A 251 0.54 -21.36 -10.68
C ARG A 251 2.03 -21.16 -10.90
N ARG A 252 2.78 -21.58 -9.90
CA ARG A 252 4.23 -21.69 -9.88
C ARG A 252 4.59 -23.12 -9.54
N GLU A 253 5.47 -23.73 -10.34
CA GLU A 253 6.00 -25.07 -10.10
C GLU A 253 7.51 -25.06 -10.22
N HIS A 254 8.18 -25.80 -9.35
CA HIS A 254 9.65 -25.87 -9.33
C HIS A 254 10.32 -24.48 -9.34
N ALA A 255 9.71 -23.53 -8.64
CA ALA A 255 10.10 -22.13 -8.57
C ALA A 255 9.97 -21.32 -9.88
N VAL A 256 9.19 -21.79 -10.86
CA VAL A 256 8.91 -21.08 -12.13
C VAL A 256 7.41 -20.87 -12.27
N THR A 257 6.97 -19.66 -12.63
CA THR A 257 5.57 -19.39 -12.96
C THR A 257 5.20 -20.17 -14.22
N THR A 258 4.25 -21.10 -14.13
CA THR A 258 3.85 -21.95 -15.25
C THR A 258 2.68 -21.38 -16.04
N TRP A 259 1.75 -20.72 -15.35
CA TRP A 259 0.66 -19.98 -16.00
C TRP A 259 0.11 -18.87 -15.10
N VAL A 260 -0.49 -17.87 -15.74
CA VAL A 260 -1.25 -16.79 -15.13
C VAL A 260 -2.52 -16.61 -15.94
N ASP A 261 -3.67 -16.61 -15.27
CA ASP A 261 -4.98 -16.31 -15.83
C ASP A 261 -5.44 -14.98 -15.26
N VAL A 262 -5.93 -14.09 -16.12
CA VAL A 262 -6.45 -12.78 -15.74
C VAL A 262 -7.83 -12.63 -16.38
N ALA A 263 -8.83 -12.35 -15.56
CA ALA A 263 -10.19 -12.11 -16.01
C ALA A 263 -10.66 -10.72 -15.54
N ALA A 264 -11.11 -9.86 -16.45
CA ALA A 264 -11.73 -8.59 -16.10
C ALA A 264 -13.23 -8.77 -15.82
N GLU A 265 -13.72 -8.25 -14.70
CA GLU A 265 -15.16 -8.24 -14.42
C GLU A 265 -15.90 -7.04 -15.06
N VAL A 266 -15.17 -6.01 -15.51
CA VAL A 266 -15.73 -4.75 -16.04
C VAL A 266 -14.93 -4.18 -17.23
N GLY A 267 -14.10 -5.00 -17.88
CA GLY A 267 -13.11 -4.55 -18.86
C GLY A 267 -11.97 -3.73 -18.24
N GLY A 268 -11.19 -3.04 -19.07
CA GLY A 268 -10.13 -2.13 -18.65
C GLY A 268 -8.73 -2.52 -19.15
N SER A 269 -7.73 -1.72 -18.81
CA SER A 269 -6.33 -1.96 -19.17
C SER A 269 -5.49 -2.17 -17.93
N VAL A 270 -4.55 -3.13 -17.97
CA VAL A 270 -3.63 -3.40 -16.86
C VAL A 270 -2.28 -3.89 -17.35
N GLN A 271 -1.20 -3.53 -16.66
CA GLN A 271 0.12 -4.13 -16.88
C GLN A 271 0.28 -5.37 -16.00
N VAL A 272 0.79 -6.47 -16.54
CA VAL A 272 1.05 -7.72 -15.77
C VAL A 272 2.55 -7.99 -15.69
N GLN A 273 3.01 -8.33 -14.48
CA GLN A 273 4.37 -8.78 -14.18
C GLN A 273 4.35 -10.15 -13.48
N PRO A 274 5.30 -11.06 -13.75
CA PRO A 274 6.30 -10.97 -14.81
C PRO A 274 5.64 -10.98 -16.20
N ARG A 275 6.41 -10.60 -17.23
CA ARG A 275 5.96 -10.67 -18.62
C ARG A 275 5.45 -12.07 -18.95
N LEU A 276 4.25 -12.15 -19.52
CA LEU A 276 3.67 -13.39 -20.00
C LEU A 276 4.33 -13.80 -21.32
N ILE A 277 4.72 -15.07 -21.45
CA ILE A 277 5.25 -15.65 -22.68
C ILE A 277 4.06 -16.26 -23.44
N ASP A 278 3.87 -15.87 -24.70
CA ASP A 278 2.80 -16.35 -25.59
C ASP A 278 1.39 -16.36 -24.96
N PRO A 279 0.90 -15.21 -24.45
CA PRO A 279 -0.37 -15.18 -23.73
C PRO A 279 -1.54 -15.53 -24.66
N GLN A 280 -2.43 -16.40 -24.17
CA GLN A 280 -3.71 -16.70 -24.82
C GLN A 280 -4.81 -15.88 -24.15
N TRP A 281 -5.65 -15.25 -24.97
CA TRP A 281 -6.68 -14.35 -24.50
C TRP A 281 -8.05 -14.90 -24.83
N SER A 282 -8.93 -14.91 -23.83
CA SER A 282 -10.33 -15.26 -24.01
C SER A 282 -11.19 -14.19 -23.36
N ALA A 283 -12.13 -13.63 -24.13
CA ALA A 283 -13.09 -12.64 -23.65
C ALA A 283 -14.46 -13.31 -23.48
N SER A 284 -15.15 -13.01 -22.38
CA SER A 284 -16.54 -13.41 -22.20
C SER A 284 -17.47 -12.48 -23.00
N ARG A 285 -17.59 -12.75 -24.32
CA ARG A 285 -18.43 -12.07 -25.34
C ARG A 285 -18.08 -10.59 -25.63
N ASP A 286 -18.23 -10.24 -26.91
CA ASP A 286 -18.09 -8.89 -27.52
C ASP A 286 -16.73 -8.19 -27.43
N GLY A 287 -15.67 -8.97 -27.19
CA GLY A 287 -14.31 -8.46 -27.09
C GLY A 287 -13.47 -8.51 -28.36
N ASN A 288 -12.93 -7.36 -28.78
CA ASN A 288 -11.99 -7.27 -29.89
C ASN A 288 -10.66 -7.95 -29.49
N GLN A 289 -10.22 -8.96 -30.25
CA GLN A 289 -8.99 -9.73 -29.95
C GLN A 289 -7.70 -9.05 -30.43
N ASP A 290 -7.82 -7.93 -31.14
CA ASP A 290 -6.69 -7.20 -31.71
C ASP A 290 -6.21 -6.10 -30.76
N GLY A 291 -5.16 -6.36 -29.98
CA GLY A 291 -4.51 -5.27 -29.25
C GLY A 291 -3.67 -5.66 -28.03
N LEU A 292 -2.74 -6.61 -28.16
CA LEU A 292 -1.91 -7.02 -27.01
C LEU A 292 -0.43 -6.92 -27.37
N LEU A 293 0.14 -5.75 -27.08
CA LEU A 293 1.56 -5.44 -27.27
C LEU A 293 2.29 -5.57 -25.92
N GLY A 294 2.97 -6.70 -25.71
CA GLY A 294 3.91 -6.89 -24.59
C GLY A 294 3.23 -7.17 -23.24
N ASP A 295 3.54 -6.38 -22.22
CA ASP A 295 3.15 -6.62 -20.81
C ASP A 295 1.83 -5.94 -20.44
N ARG A 296 1.23 -5.18 -21.37
CA ARG A 296 -0.02 -4.45 -21.17
C ARG A 296 -1.17 -5.22 -21.80
N VAL A 297 -2.25 -5.32 -21.03
CA VAL A 297 -3.43 -6.10 -21.36
C VAL A 297 -4.63 -5.19 -21.42
N GLU A 298 -5.30 -5.14 -22.56
CA GLU A 298 -6.60 -4.47 -22.71
C GLU A 298 -7.70 -5.53 -22.78
N MET A 299 -8.65 -5.44 -21.86
CA MET A 299 -9.79 -6.32 -21.77
C MET A 299 -11.07 -5.54 -22.05
N PRO A 300 -11.93 -6.03 -22.97
CA PRO A 300 -13.22 -5.42 -23.29
C PRO A 300 -14.26 -5.66 -22.19
#